data_AF-A0A1M4YHL8-F1
#
_entry.id   AF-A0A1M4YHL8-F1
#
_cell.length_a   1.000
_cell.length_b   1.000
_cell.length_c   1.000
_cell.angle_alpha   90.00
_cell.angle_beta   90.00
_cell.angle_gamma   90.00
#
_symmetry.space_group_name_H-M   'P 1'
#
loop_
_entity.id
_entity.type
_entity.pdbx_description
1 polymer ?
#
loop_
_entity_poly.entity_id
_entity_poly.type
_entity_poly.pdbx_seq_one_letter_code
_entity_poly.pdbx_strand_id
1 'polypeptide(L)'
;MKNKKADLKRALNGLIGPHQKLMLKTQLRHIDFLSDEINRLDKEIKDRMLPFEDDLELLDTIPGVGRRTAEQILAETGTNMDQFPSAAHLCSWAGLSPGNNESAGKRKSGRTRKGNQKL
;
A
#
# COMPACT_ATOMS: atom_id res chain seq x y z
N MET A 1 -16.43 -11.83 3.21
CA MET A 1 -17.70 -11.17 2.81
C MET A 1 -18.65 -12.05 1.98
N LYS A 2 -18.19 -13.07 1.22
CA LYS A 2 -19.06 -13.90 0.33
C LYS A 2 -20.25 -14.56 1.04
N ASN A 3 -20.09 -15.06 2.27
CA ASN A 3 -21.16 -15.77 3.00
C ASN A 3 -22.31 -14.89 3.51
N LYS A 4 -22.22 -13.55 3.41
CA LYS A 4 -23.28 -12.64 3.85
C LYS A 4 -24.12 -12.09 2.71
N LYS A 5 -23.80 -12.41 1.44
CA LYS A 5 -24.47 -11.80 0.27
C LYS A 5 -25.96 -12.14 0.20
N ALA A 6 -26.34 -13.37 0.56
CA ALA A 6 -27.75 -13.80 0.61
C ALA A 6 -28.51 -13.11 1.75
N ASP A 7 -27.90 -13.02 2.94
CA ASP A 7 -28.51 -12.35 4.10
C ASP A 7 -28.61 -10.84 3.90
N LEU A 8 -27.62 -10.21 3.27
CA LEU A 8 -27.69 -8.81 2.87
C LEU A 8 -28.82 -8.57 1.85
N LYS A 9 -29.00 -9.47 0.88
CA LYS A 9 -30.15 -9.41 -0.04
C LYS A 9 -31.50 -9.58 0.67
N ARG A 10 -31.60 -10.47 1.66
CA ARG A 10 -32.81 -10.64 2.48
C ARG A 10 -33.05 -9.42 3.39
N ALA A 11 -32.01 -8.79 3.91
CA ALA A 11 -32.12 -7.57 4.70
C ALA A 11 -32.54 -6.34 3.86
N LEU A 12 -32.32 -6.37 2.54
CA LEU A 12 -32.89 -5.39 1.61
C LEU A 12 -34.41 -5.59 1.41
N ASN A 13 -34.95 -6.76 1.73
CA ASN A 13 -36.39 -7.01 1.79
C ASN A 13 -36.92 -6.60 3.17
N GLY A 14 -37.03 -5.28 3.37
CA GLY A 14 -37.65 -4.64 4.52
C GLY A 14 -38.18 -3.26 4.12
N LEU A 15 -38.94 -2.60 5.00
CA LEU A 15 -39.37 -1.23 4.78
C LEU A 15 -38.17 -0.27 4.94
N ILE A 16 -37.46 0.01 3.84
CA ILE A 16 -36.49 1.12 3.83
C ILE A 16 -37.27 2.43 3.82
N GLY A 17 -37.38 3.04 5.01
CA GLY A 17 -38.08 4.30 5.19
C GLY A 17 -37.36 5.48 4.48
N PRO A 18 -38.04 6.62 4.28
CA PRO A 18 -37.46 7.79 3.61
C PRO A 18 -36.12 8.25 4.21
N HIS A 19 -35.99 8.24 5.54
CA HIS A 19 -34.76 8.62 6.23
C HIS A 19 -33.59 7.66 5.95
N GLN A 20 -33.84 6.35 5.96
CA GLN A 20 -32.80 5.35 5.65
C GLN A 20 -32.35 5.44 4.19
N LYS A 21 -33.28 5.68 3.25
CA LYS A 21 -32.94 5.94 1.84
C LYS A 21 -32.05 7.18 1.70
N LEU A 22 -32.36 8.25 2.44
CA LEU A 22 -31.53 9.46 2.46
C LEU A 22 -30.11 9.16 2.95
N MET A 23 -29.96 8.46 4.07
CA MET A 23 -28.66 8.09 4.63
C MET A 23 -27.83 7.22 3.66
N LEU A 24 -28.44 6.19 3.07
CA LEU A 24 -27.79 5.33 2.08
C LEU A 24 -27.37 6.11 0.84
N LYS A 25 -28.23 7.01 0.34
CA LYS A 25 -27.90 7.87 -0.82
C LYS A 25 -26.70 8.77 -0.53
N THR A 26 -26.60 9.33 0.67
CA THR A 26 -25.46 10.16 1.08
C THR A 26 -24.18 9.32 1.16
N GLN A 27 -24.23 8.12 1.74
CA GLN A 27 -23.07 7.24 1.84
C GLN A 27 -22.59 6.75 0.47
N LEU A 28 -23.51 6.35 -0.42
CA LEU A 28 -23.17 5.95 -1.78
C LEU A 28 -22.51 7.10 -2.55
N ARG A 29 -23.04 8.32 -2.45
CA ARG A 29 -22.40 9.50 -3.05
C ARG A 29 -20.97 9.72 -2.56
N HIS A 30 -20.71 9.50 -1.26
CA HIS A 30 -19.37 9.59 -0.71
C HIS A 30 -18.44 8.49 -1.25
N ILE A 31 -18.95 7.26 -1.40
CA ILE A 31 -18.18 6.16 -1.98
C ILE A 31 -17.82 6.48 -3.43
N ASP A 32 -18.80 6.96 -4.21
CA ASP A 32 -18.59 7.33 -5.61
C ASP A 32 -17.54 8.46 -5.71
N PHE A 33 -17.69 9.53 -4.92
CA PHE A 33 -16.74 10.63 -4.85
C PHE A 33 -15.32 10.17 -4.51
N LEU A 34 -15.16 9.36 -3.46
CA LEU A 34 -13.83 8.87 -3.07
C LEU A 34 -13.24 7.94 -4.12
N SER A 35 -14.07 7.16 -4.82
CA SER A 35 -13.61 6.29 -5.91
C SER A 35 -13.10 7.11 -7.09
N ASP A 36 -13.79 8.19 -7.45
CA ASP A 36 -13.36 9.10 -8.50
C ASP A 36 -12.06 9.82 -8.14
N GLU A 37 -11.91 10.29 -6.89
CA GLU A 37 -10.68 10.92 -6.42
C GLU A 37 -9.50 9.93 -6.37
N ILE A 38 -9.72 8.68 -5.97
CA ILE A 38 -8.70 7.62 -6.05
C ILE A 38 -8.24 7.45 -7.51
N ASN A 39 -9.17 7.29 -8.45
CA ASN A 39 -8.83 7.12 -9.87
C ASN A 39 -8.06 8.32 -10.43
N ARG A 40 -8.44 9.53 -10.03
CA ARG A 40 -7.75 10.75 -10.43
C ARG A 40 -6.31 10.77 -9.92
N LEU A 41 -6.11 10.42 -8.64
CA LEU A 41 -4.77 10.37 -8.04
C LEU A 41 -3.93 9.24 -8.63
N ASP A 42 -4.52 8.07 -8.92
CA ASP A 42 -3.81 6.98 -9.59
C ASP A 42 -3.33 7.39 -10.99
N LYS A 43 -4.13 8.17 -11.73
CA LYS A 43 -3.70 8.72 -13.02
C LYS A 43 -2.54 9.71 -12.85
N GLU A 44 -2.64 10.64 -11.90
CA GLU A 44 -1.57 11.60 -11.61
C GLU A 44 -0.26 10.91 -11.21
N ILE A 45 -0.34 9.86 -10.37
CA ILE A 45 0.81 9.03 -10.02
C ILE A 45 1.42 8.42 -11.29
N LYS A 46 0.60 7.79 -12.13
CA LYS A 46 1.08 7.19 -13.38
C LYS A 46 1.80 8.21 -14.26
N ASP A 47 1.22 9.39 -14.46
CA ASP A 47 1.79 10.44 -15.31
C ASP A 47 3.13 10.95 -14.75
N ARG A 48 3.27 11.07 -13.43
CA ARG A 48 4.54 11.42 -12.77
C ARG A 48 5.60 10.32 -12.80
N MET A 49 5.16 9.07 -12.93
CA MET A 49 6.03 7.90 -12.96
C MET A 49 6.59 7.60 -14.35
N LEU A 50 6.00 8.16 -15.42
CA LEU A 50 6.47 8.00 -16.81
C LEU A 50 7.98 8.22 -17.02
N PRO A 51 8.64 9.21 -16.39
CA PRO A 51 10.09 9.40 -16.56
C PRO A 51 10.94 8.25 -15.98
N PHE A 52 10.35 7.36 -15.19
CA PHE A 52 11.03 6.29 -14.46
C PHE A 52 10.56 4.90 -14.91
N GLU A 53 9.98 4.79 -16.10
CA GLU A 53 9.38 3.55 -16.59
C GLU A 53 10.40 2.40 -16.63
N ASP A 54 11.64 2.68 -17.07
CA ASP A 54 12.72 1.69 -17.13
C ASP A 54 13.08 1.14 -15.72
N ASP A 55 13.12 2.02 -14.72
CA ASP A 55 13.36 1.63 -13.32
C ASP A 55 12.21 0.79 -12.77
N LEU A 56 10.97 1.13 -13.13
CA LEU A 56 9.78 0.40 -12.71
C LEU A 56 9.70 -0.99 -13.37
N GLU A 57 10.03 -1.10 -14.64
CA GLU A 57 10.11 -2.39 -15.34
C GLU A 57 11.18 -3.30 -14.71
N LEU A 58 12.33 -2.74 -14.35
CA LEU A 58 13.37 -3.49 -13.66
C LEU A 58 12.91 -3.99 -12.29
N LEU A 59 12.23 -3.16 -11.51
CA LEU A 59 11.67 -3.55 -10.21
C LEU A 59 10.59 -4.63 -10.34
N ASP A 60 9.74 -4.57 -11.38
CA ASP A 60 8.69 -5.55 -11.65
C ASP A 60 9.24 -6.94 -12.01
N THR A 61 10.52 -7.05 -12.38
CA THR A 61 11.19 -8.35 -12.57
C THR A 61 11.42 -9.12 -11.26
N ILE A 62 11.38 -8.44 -10.11
CA ILE A 62 11.58 -9.07 -8.80
C ILE A 62 10.31 -9.86 -8.42
N PRO A 63 10.41 -11.19 -8.19
CA PRO A 63 9.23 -11.97 -7.84
C PRO A 63 8.51 -11.44 -6.60
N GLY A 64 7.23 -11.12 -6.75
CA GLY A 64 6.40 -10.56 -5.67
C GLY A 64 6.39 -9.02 -5.60
N VAL A 65 7.19 -8.34 -6.42
CA VAL A 65 7.07 -6.89 -6.64
C VAL A 65 6.21 -6.69 -7.89
N GLY A 66 4.98 -6.23 -7.69
CA GLY A 66 4.14 -5.80 -8.81
C GLY A 66 4.26 -4.29 -9.02
N ARG A 67 3.74 -3.79 -10.14
CA ARG A 67 3.72 -2.36 -10.51
C ARG A 67 3.50 -1.38 -9.36
N ARG A 68 2.44 -1.55 -8.56
CA ARG A 68 2.13 -0.62 -7.45
C ARG A 68 3.19 -0.66 -6.35
N THR A 69 3.75 -1.83 -6.08
CA THR A 69 4.84 -2.00 -5.11
C THR A 69 6.13 -1.39 -5.65
N ALA A 70 6.41 -1.54 -6.96
CA ALA A 70 7.54 -0.87 -7.60
C ALA A 70 7.42 0.67 -7.52
N GLU A 71 6.24 1.22 -7.80
CA GLU A 71 5.96 2.66 -7.65
C GLU A 71 6.19 3.14 -6.20
N GLN A 72 5.79 2.34 -5.21
CA GLN A 72 6.01 2.66 -3.79
C GLN A 72 7.49 2.60 -3.41
N ILE A 73 8.21 1.55 -3.83
CA ILE A 73 9.65 1.43 -3.60
C ILE A 73 10.35 2.66 -4.20
N LEU A 74 10.07 2.98 -5.46
CA LEU A 74 10.66 4.12 -6.15
C LEU A 74 10.28 5.46 -5.50
N ALA A 75 9.06 5.63 -5.00
CA ALA A 75 8.65 6.84 -4.29
C ALA A 75 9.34 6.98 -2.93
N GLU A 76 9.62 5.87 -2.25
CA GLU A 76 10.27 5.86 -0.94
C GLU A 76 11.80 6.00 -1.04
N THR A 77 12.42 5.34 -2.02
CA THR A 77 13.87 5.38 -2.23
C THR A 77 14.29 6.48 -3.17
N GLY A 78 13.45 6.93 -4.10
CA GLY A 78 13.89 7.74 -5.24
C GLY A 78 14.81 6.95 -6.19
N THR A 79 15.33 7.64 -7.20
CA THR A 79 16.22 7.08 -8.24
C THR A 79 17.71 7.19 -7.91
N ASN A 80 18.10 8.10 -7.01
CA ASN A 80 19.50 8.29 -6.67
C ASN A 80 19.96 7.25 -5.64
N MET A 81 20.69 6.23 -6.07
CA MET A 81 21.20 5.19 -5.19
C MET A 81 22.47 5.60 -4.41
N ASP A 82 23.13 6.71 -4.76
CA ASP A 82 24.34 7.19 -4.05
C ASP A 82 24.05 7.62 -2.60
N GLN A 83 22.79 7.88 -2.27
CA GLN A 83 22.36 8.13 -0.89
C GLN A 83 22.56 6.91 0.03
N PHE A 84 22.69 5.71 -0.55
CA PHE A 84 22.99 4.48 0.16
C PHE A 84 24.42 4.03 -0.18
N PRO A 85 25.35 3.99 0.80
CA PRO A 85 26.72 3.56 0.53
C PRO A 85 26.84 2.14 -0.03
N SER A 86 25.86 1.28 0.22
CA SER A 86 25.74 -0.04 -0.39
C SER A 86 24.31 -0.59 -0.28
N ALA A 87 24.02 -1.66 -1.02
CA ALA A 87 22.72 -2.35 -0.92
C ALA A 87 22.40 -2.82 0.52
N ALA A 88 23.42 -3.19 1.32
CA ALA A 88 23.22 -3.55 2.72
C ALA A 88 22.69 -2.39 3.58
N HIS A 89 23.07 -1.15 3.24
CA HIS A 89 22.57 0.05 3.91
C HIS A 89 21.10 0.30 3.55
N LEU A 90 20.72 0.12 2.29
CA LEU A 90 19.31 0.16 1.87
C LEU A 90 18.48 -0.90 2.61
N CYS A 91 18.94 -2.15 2.68
CA CYS A 91 18.24 -3.22 3.41
C CYS A 91 18.10 -2.92 4.91
N SER A 92 19.13 -2.32 5.51
CA SER A 92 19.10 -1.89 6.91
C SER A 92 18.10 -0.75 7.13
N TRP A 93 18.09 0.24 6.25
CA TRP A 93 17.14 1.36 6.26
C TRP A 93 15.70 0.88 6.10
N ALA A 94 15.45 -0.05 5.17
CA ALA A 94 14.15 -0.69 4.93
C ALA A 94 13.72 -1.60 6.09
N GLY A 95 14.58 -1.84 7.10
CA GLY A 95 14.28 -2.68 8.25
C GLY A 95 14.27 -4.18 7.95
N LEU A 96 14.81 -4.59 6.80
CA LEU A 96 14.96 -5.99 6.37
C LEU A 96 16.17 -6.68 7.02
N SER A 97 17.13 -5.90 7.50
CA SER A 97 18.30 -6.43 8.22
C SER A 97 18.00 -6.69 9.70
N PRO A 98 18.43 -7.84 10.27
CA PRO A 98 18.45 -8.09 11.70
C PRO A 98 19.12 -6.96 12.49
N GLY A 99 18.51 -6.50 13.58
CA GLY A 99 19.12 -5.48 14.44
C GLY A 99 20.33 -6.03 15.21
N ASN A 100 21.40 -5.24 15.37
CA ASN A 100 22.51 -5.60 16.26
C ASN A 100 22.29 -5.03 17.67
N ASN A 101 21.42 -5.68 18.45
CA ASN A 101 21.09 -5.24 19.81
C ASN A 101 22.00 -5.91 20.83
N GLU A 102 23.13 -5.26 21.15
CA GLU A 102 24.12 -5.75 22.11
C GLU A 102 24.35 -4.73 23.22
N SER A 103 24.49 -5.22 24.46
CA SER A 103 24.81 -4.40 25.62
C SER A 103 25.77 -5.16 26.51
N ALA A 104 26.92 -4.56 26.85
CA ALA A 104 27.95 -5.16 27.69
C ALA A 104 28.34 -6.60 27.27
N GLY A 105 28.54 -6.84 25.97
CA GLY A 105 28.94 -8.14 25.44
C GLY A 105 27.81 -9.19 25.34
N LYS A 106 26.57 -8.83 25.73
CA LYS A 106 25.41 -9.73 25.63
C LYS A 106 24.52 -9.32 24.46
N ARG A 107 24.39 -10.23 23.48
CA ARG A 107 23.40 -10.11 22.40
C ARG A 107 21.99 -10.32 22.94
N LYS A 108 21.11 -9.36 22.67
CA LYS A 108 19.68 -9.40 22.93
C LYS A 108 18.95 -9.88 21.66
N SER A 109 17.83 -9.25 21.30
CA SER A 109 17.05 -9.63 20.11
C SER A 109 17.66 -9.08 18.82
N GLY A 110 17.88 -9.97 17.85
CA GLY A 110 18.25 -9.61 16.47
C GLY A 110 17.09 -9.56 15.50
N ARG A 111 15.85 -9.45 15.97
CA ARG A 111 14.68 -9.49 15.08
C ARG A 111 14.67 -8.32 14.10
N THR A 112 14.29 -8.59 12.87
CA THR A 112 13.95 -7.58 11.86
C THR A 112 12.71 -6.80 12.30
N ARG A 113 12.54 -5.58 11.77
CA ARG A 113 11.32 -4.82 12.00
C ARG A 113 10.16 -5.56 11.33
N LYS A 114 8.96 -5.39 11.89
CA LYS A 114 7.76 -5.77 11.13
C LYS A 114 7.70 -4.81 9.96
N GLY A 115 7.96 -5.33 8.75
CA GLY A 115 7.83 -4.56 7.52
C GLY A 115 6.44 -3.92 7.40
N ASN A 116 6.27 -3.03 6.44
CA ASN A 116 4.98 -2.40 6.21
C ASN A 116 3.93 -3.47 5.87
N GLN A 117 2.92 -3.65 6.72
CA GLN A 117 1.86 -4.65 6.50
C GLN A 117 0.92 -4.30 5.33
N LYS A 118 1.05 -3.09 4.79
CA LYS A 118 0.20 -2.55 3.73
C LYS A 118 0.89 -2.50 2.36
N LEU A 119 2.17 -2.87 2.30
CA LEU A 119 2.83 -3.28 1.05
C LEU A 119 2.40 -4.73 0.77
#